data_AF-A0A2V8PDE3-F1
#
_entry.id   AF-A0A2V8PDE3-F1
#
_cell.length_a   1.000
_cell.length_b   1.000
_cell.length_c   1.000
_cell.angle_alpha   90.00
_cell.angle_beta   90.00
_cell.angle_gamma   90.00
#
_symmetry.space_group_name_H-M   'P 1'
#
loop_
_entity.id
_entity.type
_entity.pdbx_description
1 polymer ?
#
loop_
_entity_poly.entity_id
_entity_poly.type
_entity_poly.pdbx_seq_one_letter_code
_entity_poly.pdbx_strand_id
1 'polypeptide(L)'
;MKLRCQLFAIALLLTTSVTGLGGLSIEQKRERLRMLRTDAFRKIRLTRLDRAYLDVRTLLSQQGSCSEFFGRGPAQDVLEELVIKLRAERLSDSSVGIRMSGPFTLFENSEKGFSYRLFANAELNTAGPFCRAKVSPAEPLVPGVGSFLPNTREVRVLILLHELAHLIQGKDGKWLIPDDGDRPQLSRQNTATVESRCGKQIRAL
;
A
#
# COMPACT_ATOMS: atom_id res chain seq x y z
N MET A 1 -45.77 29.17 -38.40
CA MET A 1 -45.54 28.96 -36.95
C MET A 1 -44.34 28.02 -36.79
N LYS A 2 -43.23 28.49 -36.20
CA LYS A 2 -42.00 27.70 -35.98
C LYS A 2 -42.08 27.00 -34.62
N LEU A 3 -42.04 25.67 -34.61
CA LEU A 3 -41.91 24.88 -33.39
C LEU A 3 -40.42 24.56 -33.19
N ARG A 4 -39.76 25.19 -32.21
CA ARG A 4 -38.41 24.84 -31.76
C ARG A 4 -38.54 23.88 -30.57
N CYS A 5 -38.09 22.64 -30.75
CA CYS A 5 -37.94 21.68 -29.67
C CYS A 5 -36.50 21.78 -29.13
N GLN A 6 -36.32 22.29 -27.91
CA GLN A 6 -35.03 22.32 -27.23
C GLN A 6 -34.88 21.05 -26.38
N LEU A 7 -33.87 20.24 -26.70
CA LEU A 7 -33.41 19.12 -25.89
C LEU A 7 -32.55 19.66 -24.73
N PHE A 8 -33.05 19.59 -23.51
CA PHE A 8 -32.25 19.73 -22.30
C PHE A 8 -31.65 18.37 -21.94
N ALA A 9 -30.33 18.22 -22.10
CA ALA A 9 -29.58 17.11 -21.55
C ALA A 9 -29.33 17.37 -20.06
N ILE A 10 -30.07 16.66 -19.19
CA ILE A 10 -29.83 16.66 -17.75
C ILE A 10 -28.66 15.70 -17.48
N ALA A 11 -27.48 16.26 -17.22
CA ALA A 11 -26.34 15.52 -16.71
C ALA A 11 -26.56 15.22 -15.23
N LEU A 12 -26.98 13.99 -14.92
CA LEU A 12 -27.17 13.50 -13.57
C LEU A 12 -25.80 13.15 -12.95
N LEU A 13 -25.23 14.08 -12.18
CA LEU A 13 -24.06 13.79 -11.34
C LEU A 13 -24.51 13.02 -10.11
N LEU A 14 -24.39 11.69 -10.16
CA LEU A 14 -24.56 10.81 -9.00
C LEU A 14 -23.39 11.02 -8.03
N THR A 15 -23.62 11.84 -6.99
CA THR A 15 -22.74 11.91 -5.82
C THR A 15 -23.05 10.75 -4.89
N THR A 16 -22.47 9.58 -5.14
CA THR A 16 -22.48 8.48 -4.17
C THR A 16 -21.36 8.70 -3.16
N SER A 17 -21.75 9.02 -1.93
CA SER A 17 -20.87 9.07 -0.77
C SER A 17 -20.43 7.65 -0.40
N VAL A 18 -19.34 7.17 -1.00
CA VAL A 18 -18.78 5.83 -0.69
C VAL A 18 -17.94 5.91 0.59
N THR A 19 -18.56 5.62 1.73
CA THR A 19 -17.85 5.20 2.94
C THR A 19 -17.57 3.70 2.84
N GLY A 20 -16.36 3.32 2.41
CA GLY A 20 -15.88 1.94 2.51
C GLY A 20 -14.98 1.51 1.37
N LEU A 21 -13.65 1.59 1.57
CA LEU A 21 -12.64 1.09 0.63
C LEU A 21 -12.67 -0.45 0.41
N GLY A 22 -13.56 -1.18 1.08
CA GLY A 22 -13.77 -2.62 0.88
C GLY A 22 -14.58 -2.99 -0.37
N GLY A 23 -15.22 -2.02 -1.04
CA GLY A 23 -16.19 -2.29 -2.12
C GLY A 23 -15.76 -1.92 -3.54
N LEU A 24 -14.51 -1.47 -3.77
CA LEU A 24 -14.08 -1.08 -5.13
C LEU A 24 -13.65 -2.30 -5.95
N SER A 25 -14.09 -2.35 -7.21
CA SER A 25 -13.57 -3.31 -8.19
C SER A 25 -12.08 -3.08 -8.49
N ILE A 26 -11.41 -4.08 -9.05
CA ILE A 26 -9.99 -3.97 -9.43
C ILE A 26 -9.77 -2.81 -10.41
N GLU A 27 -10.67 -2.63 -11.36
CA GLU A 27 -10.65 -1.57 -12.37
C GLU A 27 -10.81 -0.20 -11.72
N GLN A 28 -11.73 -0.06 -10.75
CA GLN A 28 -11.92 1.17 -9.99
C GLN A 28 -10.68 1.53 -9.17
N LYS A 29 -10.00 0.53 -8.57
CA LYS A 29 -8.74 0.76 -7.86
C LYS A 29 -7.62 1.18 -8.82
N ARG A 30 -7.47 0.53 -9.97
CA ARG A 30 -6.51 0.91 -11.02
C ARG A 30 -6.74 2.36 -11.47
N GLU A 31 -7.99 2.73 -11.72
CA GLU A 31 -8.33 4.09 -12.12
C GLU A 31 -8.06 5.10 -11.01
N ARG A 32 -8.38 4.75 -9.75
CA ARG A 32 -8.00 5.57 -8.59
C ARG A 32 -6.49 5.81 -8.53
N LEU A 33 -5.68 4.76 -8.68
CA LEU A 33 -4.22 4.90 -8.65
C LEU A 33 -3.69 5.72 -9.82
N ARG A 34 -4.26 5.59 -11.03
CA ARG A 34 -3.96 6.45 -12.18
C ARG A 34 -4.24 7.92 -11.86
N MET A 35 -5.42 8.24 -11.32
CA MET A 35 -5.75 9.61 -10.91
C MET A 35 -4.76 10.15 -9.88
N LEU A 36 -4.34 9.32 -8.90
CA LEU A 36 -3.36 9.72 -7.88
C LEU A 36 -1.99 10.08 -8.45
N ARG A 37 -1.58 9.53 -9.61
CA ARG A 37 -0.29 9.89 -10.23
C ARG A 37 -0.34 11.22 -10.98
N THR A 38 -1.54 11.72 -11.26
CA THR A 38 -1.75 13.01 -11.92
C THR A 38 -2.06 14.08 -10.88
N ASP A 39 -1.88 15.35 -11.19
CA ASP A 39 -2.32 16.45 -10.31
C ASP A 39 -3.84 16.50 -10.08
N ALA A 40 -4.63 15.64 -10.72
CA ALA A 40 -6.07 15.52 -10.50
C ALA A 40 -6.42 15.18 -9.04
N PHE A 41 -5.50 14.58 -8.27
CA PHE A 41 -5.78 14.24 -6.87
C PHE A 41 -6.01 15.46 -5.98
N ARG A 42 -5.58 16.66 -6.38
CA ARG A 42 -5.79 17.89 -5.60
C ARG A 42 -7.27 18.20 -5.37
N LYS A 43 -8.16 17.59 -6.15
CA LYS A 43 -9.62 17.74 -6.06
C LYS A 43 -10.32 16.62 -5.27
N ILE A 44 -9.60 15.59 -4.81
CA ILE A 44 -10.18 14.46 -4.08
C ILE A 44 -9.62 14.33 -2.67
N ARG A 45 -10.45 13.86 -1.74
CA ARG A 45 -10.01 13.55 -0.38
C ARG A 45 -9.18 12.26 -0.39
N LEU A 46 -7.90 12.39 -0.07
CA LEU A 46 -6.99 11.26 0.07
C LEU A 46 -7.26 10.48 1.35
N THR A 47 -7.36 9.15 1.21
CA THR A 47 -7.41 8.20 2.32
C THR A 47 -6.02 7.99 2.90
N ARG A 48 -5.93 7.29 4.05
CA ARG A 48 -4.63 6.96 4.66
C ARG A 48 -3.77 6.09 3.74
N LEU A 49 -4.40 5.15 3.02
CA LEU A 49 -3.72 4.27 2.07
C LEU A 49 -3.22 5.06 0.85
N ASP A 50 -4.02 5.99 0.32
CA ASP A 50 -3.59 6.82 -0.83
C ASP A 50 -2.35 7.65 -0.48
N ARG A 51 -2.32 8.27 0.71
CA ARG A 51 -1.17 9.06 1.19
C ARG A 51 0.07 8.17 1.35
N ALA A 52 -0.08 7.03 2.01
CA ALA A 52 1.02 6.09 2.19
C ALA A 52 1.56 5.56 0.86
N TYR A 53 0.68 5.27 -0.11
CA TYR A 53 1.07 4.90 -1.48
C TYR A 53 1.89 6.00 -2.16
N LEU A 54 1.44 7.26 -2.09
CA LEU A 54 2.16 8.40 -2.67
C LEU A 54 3.52 8.63 -1.99
N ASP A 55 3.58 8.49 -0.67
CA ASP A 55 4.83 8.59 0.09
C ASP A 55 5.82 7.50 -0.33
N VAL A 56 5.39 6.23 -0.36
CA VAL A 56 6.24 5.11 -0.81
C VAL A 56 6.71 5.34 -2.24
N ARG A 57 5.83 5.76 -3.16
CA ARG A 57 6.23 6.05 -4.54
C ARG A 57 7.27 7.16 -4.63
N THR A 58 7.13 8.20 -3.82
CA THR A 58 8.12 9.28 -3.75
C THR A 58 9.46 8.75 -3.25
N LEU A 59 9.47 7.89 -2.22
CA LEU A 59 10.71 7.27 -1.73
C LEU A 59 11.37 6.34 -2.76
N LEU A 60 10.58 5.61 -3.55
CA LEU A 60 11.07 4.70 -4.59
C LEU A 60 11.50 5.42 -5.87
N SER A 61 11.01 6.63 -6.14
CA SER A 61 11.39 7.43 -7.31
C SER A 61 12.64 8.27 -7.08
N GLN A 62 12.87 8.70 -5.84
CA GLN A 62 14.06 9.46 -5.46
C GLN A 62 15.29 8.55 -5.40
N GLN A 63 16.44 9.06 -5.84
CA GLN A 63 17.71 8.36 -5.68
C GLN A 63 18.07 8.28 -4.19
N GLY A 64 18.34 7.06 -3.71
CA GLY A 64 18.73 6.83 -2.32
C GLY A 64 18.80 5.35 -1.97
N SER A 65 19.19 5.05 -0.73
CA SER A 65 19.36 3.67 -0.25
C SER A 65 18.06 2.86 -0.30
N CYS A 66 16.91 3.50 -0.10
CA CYS A 66 15.62 2.82 -0.19
C CYS A 66 15.31 2.39 -1.62
N SER A 67 15.34 3.32 -2.59
CA SER A 67 15.06 2.97 -3.99
C SER A 67 16.07 1.99 -4.57
N GLU A 68 17.33 2.04 -4.14
CA GLU A 68 18.36 1.07 -4.53
C GLU A 68 18.07 -0.34 -3.98
N PHE A 69 17.66 -0.45 -2.72
CA PHE A 69 17.30 -1.73 -2.11
C PHE A 69 16.15 -2.42 -2.85
N PHE A 70 15.15 -1.65 -3.30
CA PHE A 70 13.99 -2.17 -4.02
C PHE A 70 14.19 -2.33 -5.53
N GLY A 71 15.34 -1.91 -6.09
CA GLY A 71 15.57 -2.00 -7.53
C GLY A 71 14.92 -0.89 -8.37
N ARG A 72 14.55 0.24 -7.76
CA ARG A 72 14.04 1.48 -8.40
C ARG A 72 12.70 1.30 -9.13
N GLY A 73 12.64 1.64 -10.42
CA GLY A 73 11.40 1.76 -11.21
C GLY A 73 10.45 0.57 -11.10
N PRO A 74 10.92 -0.68 -11.32
CA PRO A 74 10.08 -1.88 -11.20
C PRO A 74 9.34 -2.01 -9.86
N ALA A 75 9.92 -1.54 -8.76
CA ALA A 75 9.27 -1.61 -7.45
C ALA A 75 7.97 -0.80 -7.38
N GLN A 76 7.87 0.29 -8.16
CA GLN A 76 6.64 1.08 -8.21
C GLN A 76 5.50 0.33 -8.91
N ASP A 77 5.82 -0.48 -9.92
CA ASP A 77 4.83 -1.32 -10.62
C ASP A 77 4.28 -2.40 -9.67
N VAL A 78 5.16 -3.04 -8.91
CA VAL A 78 4.78 -4.07 -7.91
C VAL A 78 3.98 -3.45 -6.76
N LEU A 79 4.34 -2.25 -6.31
CA LEU A 79 3.58 -1.51 -5.31
C LEU A 79 2.15 -1.21 -5.78
N GLU A 80 1.96 -0.84 -7.05
CA GLU A 80 0.64 -0.61 -7.61
C GLU A 80 -0.22 -1.88 -7.56
N GLU A 81 0.33 -3.02 -7.99
CA GLU A 81 -0.37 -4.32 -7.92
C GLU A 81 -0.69 -4.73 -6.47
N LEU A 82 0.24 -4.52 -5.52
CA LEU A 82 -0.01 -4.75 -4.09
C LEU A 82 -1.22 -3.92 -3.59
N VAL A 83 -1.22 -2.61 -3.84
CA VAL A 83 -2.29 -1.72 -3.36
C VAL A 83 -3.64 -2.03 -4.00
N ILE A 84 -3.66 -2.45 -5.26
CA ILE A 84 -4.88 -2.93 -5.93
C ILE A 84 -5.42 -4.19 -5.23
N LYS A 85 -4.54 -5.10 -4.83
CA LYS A 85 -4.92 -6.36 -4.17
C LYS A 85 -5.41 -6.17 -2.73
N LEU A 86 -4.96 -5.13 -2.03
CA LEU A 86 -5.33 -4.89 -0.63
C LEU A 86 -6.85 -4.79 -0.43
N ARG A 87 -7.35 -5.57 0.52
CA ARG A 87 -8.73 -5.51 1.01
C ARG A 87 -8.72 -5.02 2.45
N ALA A 88 -9.57 -4.05 2.78
CA ALA A 88 -9.67 -3.58 4.16
C ALA A 88 -10.46 -4.62 4.97
N GLU A 89 -9.82 -5.22 5.97
CA GLU A 89 -10.41 -6.25 6.81
C GLU A 89 -10.17 -5.95 8.29
N ARG A 90 -10.97 -6.51 9.19
CA ARG A 90 -10.71 -6.43 10.62
C ARG A 90 -10.14 -7.77 11.09
N LEU A 91 -8.86 -7.80 11.44
CA LEU A 91 -8.22 -9.01 11.98
C LEU A 91 -8.33 -9.04 13.50
N SER A 92 -8.30 -10.24 14.09
CA SER A 92 -8.32 -10.44 15.54
C SER A 92 -7.01 -10.00 16.20
N ASP A 93 -5.88 -10.22 15.53
CA ASP A 93 -4.56 -9.77 15.98
C ASP A 93 -4.33 -8.30 15.60
N SER A 94 -4.28 -7.42 16.59
CA SER A 94 -4.04 -5.98 16.39
C SER A 94 -2.58 -5.63 16.11
N SER A 95 -1.65 -6.59 16.24
CA SER A 95 -0.23 -6.37 15.93
C SER A 95 0.08 -6.43 14.43
N VAL A 96 -0.81 -7.06 13.65
CA VAL A 96 -0.66 -7.20 12.20
C VAL A 96 -1.09 -5.92 11.49
N GLY A 97 -0.21 -5.34 10.68
CA GLY A 97 -0.53 -4.18 9.82
C GLY A 97 -1.23 -4.60 8.53
N ILE A 98 -0.56 -5.44 7.76
CA ILE A 98 -1.10 -6.11 6.56
C ILE A 98 -0.81 -7.60 6.69
N ARG A 99 -1.73 -8.44 6.21
CA ARG A 99 -1.52 -9.89 6.10
C ARG A 99 -1.52 -10.29 4.64
N MET A 100 -0.44 -10.90 4.17
CA MET A 100 -0.39 -11.59 2.88
C MET A 100 -0.41 -13.09 3.10
N SER A 101 -1.26 -13.82 2.37
CA SER A 101 -1.45 -15.26 2.62
C SER A 101 -1.92 -16.04 1.40
N GLY A 102 -1.84 -17.36 1.50
CA GLY A 102 -2.23 -18.30 0.45
C GLY A 102 -1.14 -18.52 -0.60
N PRO A 103 -1.44 -19.28 -1.67
CA PRO A 103 -0.49 -19.49 -2.76
C PRO A 103 -0.14 -18.15 -3.43
N PHE A 104 1.06 -18.07 -3.99
CA PHE A 104 1.47 -16.91 -4.79
C PHE A 104 1.61 -17.28 -6.27
N THR A 105 1.40 -16.28 -7.13
CA THR A 105 1.70 -16.37 -8.56
C THR A 105 3.02 -15.64 -8.83
N LEU A 106 3.91 -16.26 -9.59
CA LEU A 106 5.13 -15.63 -10.09
C LEU A 106 4.81 -14.86 -11.38
N PHE A 107 5.31 -13.64 -11.46
CA PHE A 107 5.23 -12.78 -12.61
C PHE A 107 6.65 -12.45 -13.06
N GLU A 108 6.91 -12.63 -14.34
CA GLU A 108 8.17 -12.26 -14.96
C GLU A 108 7.91 -11.13 -15.95
N ASN A 109 8.69 -10.06 -15.85
CA ASN A 109 8.73 -9.02 -16.85
C ASN A 109 10.07 -9.12 -17.58
N SER A 110 10.06 -9.84 -18.69
CA SER A 110 11.25 -10.08 -19.51
C SER A 110 11.84 -8.78 -20.08
N GLU A 111 11.00 -7.80 -20.43
CA GLU A 111 11.45 -6.50 -20.97
C GLU A 111 12.27 -5.70 -19.95
N LYS A 112 11.85 -5.72 -18.69
CA LYS A 112 12.49 -4.98 -17.59
C LYS A 112 13.46 -5.84 -16.78
N GLY A 113 13.57 -7.14 -17.10
CA GLY A 113 14.47 -8.08 -16.42
C GLY A 113 14.19 -8.22 -14.92
N PHE A 114 12.92 -8.16 -14.51
CA PHE A 114 12.56 -8.32 -13.09
C PHE A 114 11.43 -9.33 -12.93
N SER A 115 11.46 -10.01 -11.79
CA SER A 115 10.44 -10.98 -11.39
C SER A 115 9.91 -10.62 -10.01
N TYR A 116 8.63 -10.86 -9.81
CA TYR A 116 7.95 -10.60 -8.55
C TYR A 116 6.88 -11.65 -8.29
N ARG A 117 6.45 -11.78 -7.03
CA ARG A 117 5.33 -12.64 -6.66
C ARG A 117 4.15 -11.80 -6.17
N LEU A 118 2.94 -12.32 -6.32
CA LEU A 118 1.75 -11.80 -5.64
C LEU A 118 1.02 -12.92 -4.93
N PHE A 119 0.76 -12.74 -3.64
CA PHE A 119 -0.02 -13.67 -2.84
C PHE A 119 -1.51 -13.61 -3.22
N ALA A 120 -2.20 -14.74 -3.05
CA ALA A 120 -3.63 -14.86 -3.33
C ALA A 120 -4.43 -13.81 -2.54
N ASN A 121 -4.09 -13.61 -1.26
CA ASN A 121 -4.75 -12.66 -0.37
C ASN A 121 -3.77 -11.59 0.12
N ALA A 122 -4.28 -10.36 0.25
CA ALA A 122 -3.60 -9.24 0.89
C ALA A 122 -4.65 -8.40 1.64
N GLU A 123 -4.56 -8.37 2.96
CA GLU A 123 -5.57 -7.82 3.86
C GLU A 123 -4.96 -6.70 4.70
N LEU A 124 -5.47 -5.48 4.54
CA LEU A 124 -5.12 -4.33 5.38
C LEU A 124 -5.92 -4.39 6.67
N ASN A 125 -5.25 -4.59 7.81
CA ASN A 125 -5.92 -4.68 9.10
C ASN A 125 -6.38 -3.31 9.60
N THR A 126 -7.69 -3.10 9.56
CA THR A 126 -8.35 -1.88 10.06
C THR A 126 -8.27 -1.73 11.58
N ALA A 127 -8.00 -2.81 12.32
CA ALA A 127 -7.73 -2.79 13.76
C ALA A 127 -6.24 -2.68 14.11
N GLY A 128 -5.35 -2.72 13.10
CA GLY A 128 -3.90 -2.78 13.28
C GLY A 128 -3.19 -1.42 13.27
N PRO A 129 -1.84 -1.44 13.32
CA PRO A 129 -0.99 -0.24 13.43
C PRO A 129 -1.08 0.69 12.22
N PHE A 130 -1.59 0.23 11.07
CA PHE A 130 -1.81 1.11 9.92
C PHE A 130 -2.91 2.15 10.18
N CYS A 131 -3.96 1.78 10.93
CA CYS A 131 -5.19 2.55 11.07
C CYS A 131 -5.46 3.05 12.49
N ARG A 132 -4.93 2.38 13.51
CA ARG A 132 -5.30 2.59 14.92
C ARG A 132 -4.06 2.90 15.74
N ALA A 133 -4.22 3.77 16.72
CA ALA A 133 -3.32 3.95 17.84
C ALA A 133 -4.17 3.90 19.11
N LYS A 134 -3.55 3.56 20.24
CA LYS A 134 -4.22 3.59 21.53
C LYS A 134 -4.54 5.03 21.89
N VAL A 135 -5.82 5.39 22.03
CA VAL A 135 -6.25 6.75 22.44
C VAL A 135 -6.79 6.81 23.86
N SER A 136 -7.15 5.67 24.45
CA SER A 136 -7.58 5.60 25.86
C SER A 136 -6.99 4.39 26.59
N PRO A 137 -6.88 4.41 27.92
CA PRO A 137 -6.36 3.28 28.71
C PRO A 137 -7.13 1.97 28.50
N ALA A 138 -8.45 2.06 28.27
CA ALA A 138 -9.37 0.92 28.12
C ALA A 138 -9.29 0.24 26.74
N GLU A 139 -8.67 0.88 25.74
CA GLU A 139 -8.49 0.25 24.43
C GLU A 139 -7.36 -0.79 24.43
N PRO A 140 -7.49 -1.86 23.62
CA PRO A 140 -6.40 -2.80 23.39
C PRO A 140 -5.13 -2.10 22.91
N LEU A 141 -3.97 -2.60 23.33
CA LEU A 141 -2.69 -2.11 22.84
C LEU A 141 -2.56 -2.41 21.34
N VAL A 142 -2.14 -1.41 20.58
CA VAL A 142 -1.66 -1.56 19.20
C VAL A 142 -0.15 -1.29 19.26
N PRO A 143 0.71 -2.29 19.02
CA PRO A 143 2.15 -2.08 19.09
C PRO A 143 2.64 -1.20 17.93
N GLY A 144 3.80 -0.57 18.11
CA GLY A 144 4.53 0.05 17.00
C GLY A 144 5.08 -0.99 16.03
N VAL A 145 5.53 -0.53 14.86
CA VAL A 145 6.22 -1.36 13.86
C VAL A 145 7.58 -0.76 13.60
N GLY A 146 8.63 -1.57 13.80
CA GLY A 146 10.00 -1.06 13.85
C GLY A 146 10.16 -0.02 14.95
N SER A 147 10.80 1.11 14.63
CA SER A 147 10.93 2.25 15.55
C SER A 147 9.74 3.23 15.54
N PHE A 148 8.71 3.00 14.72
CA PHE A 148 7.62 3.96 14.54
C PHE A 148 6.38 3.61 15.36
N LEU A 149 5.76 4.64 15.93
CA LEU A 149 4.49 4.53 16.64
C LEU A 149 3.34 4.18 15.68
N PRO A 150 2.30 3.46 16.16
CA PRO A 150 1.16 3.09 15.33
C PRO A 150 0.36 4.33 14.88
N ASN A 151 -0.36 4.21 13.76
CA ASN A 151 -1.18 5.26 13.13
C ASN A 151 -0.43 6.56 12.76
N THR A 152 0.90 6.52 12.64
CA THR A 152 1.72 7.62 12.12
C THR A 152 1.86 7.54 10.59
N ARG A 153 2.41 8.57 9.96
CA ARG A 153 2.65 8.55 8.50
C ARG A 153 3.76 7.56 8.16
N GLU A 154 4.80 7.59 8.96
CA GLU A 154 6.03 6.80 8.89
C GLU A 154 5.74 5.30 9.01
N VAL A 155 4.95 4.89 10.00
CA VAL A 155 4.62 3.47 10.18
C VAL A 155 3.82 2.91 9.01
N ARG A 156 2.94 3.72 8.39
CA ARG A 156 2.17 3.28 7.21
C ARG A 156 3.07 3.03 6.01
N VAL A 157 4.08 3.88 5.83
CA VAL A 157 5.09 3.72 4.79
C VAL A 157 5.98 2.52 5.06
N LEU A 158 6.44 2.33 6.31
CA LEU A 158 7.25 1.17 6.68
C LEU A 158 6.48 -0.15 6.47
N ILE A 159 5.21 -0.21 6.85
CA ILE A 159 4.35 -1.38 6.63
C ILE A 159 4.25 -1.69 5.13
N LEU A 160 3.95 -0.69 4.27
CA LEU A 160 3.86 -0.93 2.83
C LEU A 160 5.21 -1.36 2.21
N LEU A 161 6.32 -0.77 2.65
CA LEU A 161 7.66 -1.17 2.20
C LEU A 161 8.02 -2.59 2.65
N HIS A 162 7.64 -2.97 3.87
CA HIS A 162 7.79 -4.34 4.38
C HIS A 162 7.06 -5.33 3.48
N GLU A 163 5.77 -5.10 3.22
CA GLU A 163 5.01 -5.99 2.33
C GLU A 163 5.58 -6.01 0.91
N LEU A 164 5.98 -4.86 0.38
CA LEU A 164 6.59 -4.77 -0.95
C LEU A 164 7.89 -5.59 -1.05
N ALA A 165 8.69 -5.64 0.03
CA ALA A 165 9.95 -6.36 0.04
C ALA A 165 9.76 -7.88 -0.04
N HIS A 166 8.65 -8.40 0.50
CA HIS A 166 8.28 -9.79 0.30
C HIS A 166 8.02 -10.13 -1.16
N LEU A 167 7.59 -9.16 -1.99
CA LEU A 167 7.13 -9.41 -3.35
C LEU A 167 8.23 -9.36 -4.41
N ILE A 168 9.38 -8.76 -4.12
CA ILE A 168 10.40 -8.45 -5.12
C ILE A 168 11.63 -9.36 -4.95
N GLN A 169 12.20 -9.83 -6.06
CA GLN A 169 13.53 -10.44 -6.08
C GLN A 169 14.61 -9.38 -6.27
N GLY A 170 15.71 -9.53 -5.52
CA GLY A 170 16.95 -8.82 -5.75
C GLY A 170 17.69 -9.33 -6.98
N LYS A 171 18.81 -8.68 -7.30
CA LYS A 171 19.65 -9.01 -8.47
C LYS A 171 20.26 -10.42 -8.40
N ASP A 172 20.34 -11.00 -7.22
CA ASP A 172 20.83 -12.36 -6.99
C ASP A 172 19.73 -13.43 -7.13
N GLY A 173 18.53 -13.03 -7.54
CA GLY A 173 17.37 -13.92 -7.68
C GLY A 173 16.72 -14.31 -6.35
N LYS A 174 17.18 -13.77 -5.21
CA LYS A 174 16.56 -14.02 -3.90
C LYS A 174 15.52 -12.96 -3.60
N TRP A 175 14.47 -13.34 -2.88
CA TRP A 175 13.51 -12.37 -2.34
C TRP A 175 14.23 -11.37 -1.43
N LEU A 176 13.86 -10.08 -1.50
CA LEU A 176 14.52 -9.04 -0.69
C LEU A 176 14.41 -9.33 0.81
N ILE A 177 13.29 -9.92 1.22
CA ILE A 177 13.09 -10.56 2.53
C ILE A 177 12.34 -11.89 2.36
N PRO A 178 12.59 -12.90 3.21
CA PRO A 178 11.83 -14.15 3.23
C PRO A 178 10.42 -13.93 3.77
N ASP A 179 9.47 -14.79 3.40
CA ASP A 179 8.11 -14.75 3.95
C ASP A 179 8.11 -14.86 5.48
N ASP A 180 7.36 -13.99 6.14
CA ASP A 180 7.19 -13.96 7.58
C ASP A 180 6.57 -15.29 8.06
N GLY A 181 5.51 -15.74 7.38
CA GLY A 181 4.62 -16.80 7.87
C GLY A 181 4.10 -16.48 9.29
N ASP A 182 3.86 -17.51 10.10
CA ASP A 182 3.42 -17.36 11.49
C ASP A 182 4.58 -17.14 12.48
N ARG A 183 5.62 -16.40 12.06
CA ARG A 183 6.86 -16.19 12.84
C ARG A 183 7.05 -14.70 13.18
N PRO A 184 6.47 -14.19 14.28
CA PRO A 184 6.56 -12.77 14.65
C PRO A 184 8.00 -12.26 14.81
N GLN A 185 8.93 -13.11 15.28
CA GLN A 185 10.34 -12.77 15.41
C GLN A 185 10.97 -12.49 14.04
N LEU A 186 10.67 -13.31 13.03
CA LEU A 186 11.16 -13.11 11.68
C LEU A 186 10.56 -11.85 11.06
N SER A 187 9.26 -11.62 11.24
CA SER A 187 8.61 -10.39 10.79
C SER A 187 9.32 -9.14 11.33
N ARG A 188 9.68 -9.13 12.63
CA ARG A 188 10.46 -8.03 13.22
C ARG A 188 11.86 -7.88 12.61
N GLN A 189 12.55 -8.98 12.30
CA GLN A 189 13.88 -8.94 11.65
C GLN A 189 13.78 -8.41 10.21
N ASN A 190 12.75 -8.83 9.48
CA ASN A 190 12.45 -8.36 8.14
C ASN A 190 12.10 -6.86 8.15
N THR A 191 11.26 -6.42 9.08
CA THR A 191 10.96 -5.00 9.29
C THR A 191 12.23 -4.21 9.59
N ALA A 192 13.11 -4.71 10.48
CA ALA A 192 14.38 -4.04 10.78
C ALA A 192 15.30 -3.96 9.56
N THR A 193 15.30 -4.97 8.69
CA THR A 193 16.04 -4.96 7.43
C THR A 193 15.54 -3.83 6.53
N VAL A 194 14.23 -3.73 6.32
CA VAL A 194 13.63 -2.65 5.50
C VAL A 194 13.89 -1.28 6.12
N GLU A 195 13.71 -1.15 7.44
CA GLU A 195 13.95 0.11 8.14
C GLU A 195 15.43 0.53 8.07
N SER A 196 16.38 -0.42 8.11
CA SER A 196 17.81 -0.09 7.96
C SER A 196 18.14 0.54 6.61
N ARG A 197 17.36 0.21 5.56
CA ARG A 197 17.55 0.71 4.19
C ARG A 197 16.78 2.01 3.94
N CYS A 198 15.59 2.14 4.51
CA CYS A 198 14.65 3.22 4.19
C CYS A 198 14.43 4.22 5.32
N GLY A 199 14.82 3.90 6.56
CA GLY A 199 14.41 4.63 7.77
C GLY A 199 14.80 6.10 7.77
N LYS A 200 15.96 6.48 7.20
CA LYS A 200 16.35 7.88 7.05
C LYS A 200 15.36 8.67 6.18
N GLN A 201 14.94 8.08 5.06
CA GLN A 201 14.01 8.70 4.13
C GLN A 201 12.58 8.70 4.70
N ILE A 202 12.17 7.64 5.40
CA ILE A 202 10.87 7.56 6.08
C ILE A 202 10.75 8.65 7.16
N ARG A 203 11.79 8.87 7.97
CA ARG A 203 11.82 9.92 9.01
C ARG A 203 11.77 11.34 8.45
N ALA A 204 12.06 11.52 7.17
CA ALA A 204 12.08 12.82 6.52
C ALA A 204 10.76 13.18 5.82
N LEU A 205 9.73 12.35 5.95
CA LEU A 205 8.44 12.51 5.26
C LEU A 205 7.65 13.73 5.72
#